data_AF-A0A554I8C9-F1
#
_entry.id   AF-A0A554I8C9-F1
#
_cell.length_a   1.000
_cell.length_b   1.000
_cell.length_c   1.000
_cell.angle_alpha   90.00
_cell.angle_beta   90.00
_cell.angle_gamma   90.00
#
_symmetry.space_group_name_H-M   'P 1'
#
loop_
_entity.id
_entity.type
_entity.pdbx_description
1 polymer ?
#
loop_
_entity_poly.entity_id
_entity_poly.type
_entity_poly.pdbx_seq_one_letter_code
_entity_poly.pdbx_strand_id
1 'polypeptide(L)'
;MFAIILALFYGAYLYVISGSPAEIVYISSTGFLYHWYLVWSIVLGIVVILFTSLVTLGFTIIGGMTDRKIGTFIGFLCGGAVSFYATIKFIIRRILYTGGAYMLSIALFVKNGAYMWDYVLLGLGAAFIVIAVFTKKHRKASVKFKESKQK
;
A
#
# COMPACT_ATOMS: atom_id res chain seq x y z
N MET A 1 -4.79 -4.01 6.36
CA MET A 1 -5.76 -4.53 7.35
C MET A 1 -5.57 -6.02 7.53
N PHE A 2 -5.73 -6.85 6.49
CA PHE A 2 -5.45 -8.29 6.59
C PHE A 2 -4.05 -8.62 7.15
N ALA A 3 -3.00 -8.01 6.62
CA ALA A 3 -1.62 -8.18 7.12
C ALA A 3 -1.45 -7.83 8.62
N ILE A 4 -2.13 -6.76 9.08
CA ILE A 4 -2.07 -6.31 10.48
C ILE A 4 -2.74 -7.36 11.38
N ILE A 5 -3.90 -7.87 10.96
CA ILE A 5 -4.61 -8.93 11.68
C ILE A 5 -3.75 -10.20 11.75
N LEU A 6 -3.12 -10.58 10.64
CA LEU A 6 -2.25 -11.76 10.60
C LEU A 6 -1.02 -11.60 11.51
N ALA A 7 -0.42 -10.40 11.54
CA ALA A 7 0.70 -10.09 12.44
C ALA A 7 0.28 -10.13 13.92
N LEU A 8 -0.95 -9.71 14.25
CA LEU A 8 -1.49 -9.83 15.60
C LEU A 8 -1.72 -11.30 16.00
N PHE A 9 -2.25 -12.13 15.10
CA PHE A 9 -2.38 -13.57 15.36
C PHE A 9 -1.02 -14.25 15.52
N TYR A 10 -0.03 -13.88 14.70
CA TYR A 10 1.32 -14.41 14.82
C TYR A 10 1.97 -13.99 16.16
N GLY A 11 1.78 -12.74 16.58
CA GLY A 11 2.24 -12.27 17.89
C GLY A 11 1.54 -12.99 19.05
N ALA A 12 0.21 -13.15 18.97
CA ALA A 12 -0.56 -13.87 19.99
C ALA A 12 -0.13 -15.34 20.09
N TYR A 13 0.15 -15.99 18.97
CA TYR A 13 0.69 -17.35 18.93
C TYR A 13 2.03 -17.44 19.67
N LEU A 14 2.98 -16.55 19.36
CA LEU A 14 4.30 -16.53 20.02
C LEU A 14 4.21 -16.24 21.52
N TYR A 15 3.30 -15.37 21.93
CA TYR A 15 3.11 -15.02 23.33
C TYR A 15 2.47 -16.18 24.12
N VAL A 16 1.38 -16.76 23.62
CA VAL A 16 0.58 -17.76 24.35
C VAL A 16 1.20 -19.14 24.30
N ILE A 17 1.73 -19.56 23.14
CA ILE A 17 2.21 -20.94 22.95
C ILE A 17 3.71 -21.05 23.21
N SER A 18 4.50 -20.06 22.76
CA SER A 18 5.96 -20.11 22.89
C SER A 18 6.47 -19.43 24.16
N GLY A 19 5.60 -18.81 24.96
CA GLY A 19 5.98 -18.14 26.22
C GLY A 19 7.06 -17.07 26.04
N SER A 20 7.16 -16.49 24.84
CA SER A 20 8.26 -15.61 24.49
C SER A 20 8.13 -14.24 25.18
N PRO A 21 9.25 -13.60 25.55
CA PRO A 21 9.27 -12.22 26.05
C PRO A 21 8.56 -11.26 25.09
N ALA A 22 7.92 -10.23 25.64
CA ALA A 22 7.12 -9.27 24.88
C ALA A 22 7.94 -8.58 23.77
N GLU A 23 9.23 -8.36 24.02
CA GLU A 23 10.20 -7.78 23.10
C GLU A 23 10.39 -8.65 21.85
N ILE A 24 10.53 -9.96 22.06
CA ILE A 24 10.71 -10.93 20.98
C ILE A 24 9.41 -11.06 20.17
N VAL A 25 8.26 -11.05 20.84
CA VAL A 25 6.94 -11.07 20.19
C VAL A 25 6.75 -9.82 19.32
N TYR A 26 7.15 -8.64 19.81
CA TYR A 26 7.08 -7.39 19.07
C TYR A 26 7.97 -7.41 17.82
N ILE A 27 9.26 -7.72 17.97
CA ILE A 27 10.20 -7.76 16.83
C ILE A 27 9.74 -8.78 15.78
N SER A 28 9.30 -9.96 16.23
CA SER A 28 8.87 -11.02 15.33
C SER A 28 7.59 -10.64 14.57
N SER A 29 6.60 -10.05 15.24
CA SER A 29 5.33 -9.65 14.62
C SER A 29 5.47 -8.47 13.66
N THR A 30 6.22 -7.44 14.04
CA THR A 30 6.54 -6.30 13.17
C THR A 30 7.45 -6.67 12.02
N GLY A 31 8.43 -7.55 12.24
CA GLY A 31 9.29 -8.11 11.19
C GLY A 31 8.50 -8.94 10.17
N PHE A 32 7.57 -9.76 10.64
CA PHE A 32 6.62 -10.47 9.78
C PHE A 32 5.76 -9.48 8.97
N LEU A 33 5.23 -8.45 9.62
CA LEU A 33 4.42 -7.42 8.96
C LEU A 33 5.19 -6.70 7.85
N TYR A 34 6.46 -6.36 8.10
CA TYR A 34 7.35 -5.74 7.13
C TYR A 34 7.59 -6.66 5.92
N HIS A 35 8.01 -7.90 6.15
CA HIS A 35 8.26 -8.88 5.07
C HIS A 35 7.00 -9.13 4.26
N TRP A 36 5.86 -9.30 4.93
CA TRP A 36 4.57 -9.48 4.28
C TRP A 36 4.23 -8.30 3.37
N TYR A 37 4.41 -7.06 3.85
CA TYR A 37 4.18 -5.88 3.03
C TYR A 37 5.16 -5.77 1.87
N LEU A 38 6.41 -6.15 2.03
CA LEU A 38 7.41 -6.12 0.97
C LEU A 38 7.05 -7.09 -0.16
N VAL A 39 6.80 -8.37 0.16
CA VAL A 39 6.42 -9.40 -0.82
C VAL A 39 5.17 -8.99 -1.58
N TRP A 40 4.11 -8.56 -0.87
CA TRP A 40 2.88 -8.13 -1.52
C TRP A 40 3.02 -6.84 -2.32
N SER A 41 3.98 -5.98 -1.97
CA SER A 41 4.26 -4.77 -2.74
C SER A 41 4.91 -5.11 -4.08
N ILE A 42 5.81 -6.11 -4.12
CA ILE A 42 6.39 -6.63 -5.36
C ILE A 42 5.31 -7.25 -6.23
N VAL A 43 4.52 -8.19 -5.68
CA VAL A 43 3.44 -8.87 -6.41
C VAL A 43 2.46 -7.86 -7.00
N LEU A 44 1.99 -6.90 -6.20
CA LEU A 44 1.05 -5.90 -6.68
C LEU A 44 1.70 -4.87 -7.61
N GLY A 45 3.00 -4.61 -7.47
CA GLY A 45 3.76 -3.79 -8.41
C GLY A 45 3.75 -4.38 -9.81
N ILE A 46 4.00 -5.69 -9.93
CA ILE A 46 3.93 -6.41 -11.22
C ILE A 46 2.53 -6.29 -11.83
N VAL A 47 1.49 -6.52 -11.02
CA VAL A 47 0.09 -6.40 -11.47
C VAL A 47 -0.25 -4.98 -11.95
N VAL A 48 0.22 -3.95 -11.23
CA VAL A 48 -0.01 -2.55 -11.62
C VAL A 48 0.69 -2.24 -12.94
N ILE A 49 1.95 -2.66 -13.12
CA ILE A 49 2.68 -2.47 -14.37
C ILE A 49 1.90 -3.10 -15.54
N LEU A 50 1.48 -4.36 -15.40
CA LEU A 50 0.68 -5.05 -16.42
C LEU A 50 -0.61 -4.28 -16.74
N PHE A 51 -1.35 -3.86 -15.72
CA PHE A 51 -2.61 -3.16 -15.90
C PHE A 51 -2.43 -1.78 -16.55
N THR A 52 -1.40 -1.04 -16.16
CA THR A 52 -1.09 0.27 -16.75
C THR A 52 -0.68 0.17 -18.21
N SER A 53 0.09 -0.87 -18.58
CA SER A 53 0.41 -1.15 -19.98
C SER A 53 -0.84 -1.45 -20.80
N LEU A 54 -1.76 -2.28 -20.26
CA LEU A 54 -3.04 -2.58 -20.91
C LEU A 54 -3.92 -1.34 -21.09
N VAL A 55 -3.99 -0.47 -20.07
CA VAL A 55 -4.73 0.79 -20.12
C VAL A 55 -4.16 1.71 -21.20
N THR A 56 -2.84 1.89 -21.23
CA THR A 56 -2.18 2.73 -22.24
C THR A 56 -2.43 2.20 -23.65
N LEU A 57 -2.34 0.88 -23.86
CA LEU A 57 -2.66 0.25 -25.14
C LEU A 57 -4.13 0.46 -25.52
N GLY A 58 -5.06 0.28 -24.59
CA GLY A 58 -6.50 0.49 -24.83
C GLY A 58 -6.82 1.91 -25.28
N PHE A 59 -6.29 2.93 -24.58
CA PHE A 59 -6.46 4.33 -24.99
C PHE A 59 -5.81 4.64 -26.33
N THR A 60 -4.65 4.03 -26.63
CA THR A 60 -3.98 4.19 -27.91
C THR A 60 -4.81 3.63 -29.07
N ILE A 61 -5.40 2.44 -28.90
CA ILE A 61 -6.26 1.80 -29.90
C ILE A 61 -7.53 2.61 -30.14
N ILE A 62 -8.22 3.03 -29.07
CA ILE A 62 -9.44 3.84 -29.17
C ILE A 62 -9.15 5.19 -29.85
N GLY A 63 -8.03 5.82 -29.51
CA GLY A 63 -7.57 7.03 -30.18
C GLY A 63 -7.36 6.83 -31.67
N GLY A 64 -6.69 5.73 -32.06
CA GLY A 64 -6.44 5.39 -33.46
C GLY A 64 -7.70 5.09 -34.28
N MET A 65 -8.80 4.70 -33.64
CA MET A 65 -10.11 4.52 -34.31
C MET A 65 -10.79 5.83 -34.66
N THR A 66 -10.51 6.92 -33.94
CA THR A 66 -11.12 8.24 -34.17
C THR A 66 -10.37 9.00 -35.25
N ASP A 67 -9.04 9.03 -35.16
CA ASP A 67 -8.19 9.71 -36.13
C ASP A 67 -6.79 9.06 -36.16
N ARG A 68 -6.36 8.54 -37.32
CA ARG A 68 -5.26 7.54 -37.38
C ARG A 68 -3.95 8.01 -36.73
N LYS A 69 -3.53 9.25 -36.96
CA LYS A 69 -2.25 9.77 -36.43
C LYS A 69 -2.44 10.61 -35.17
N ILE A 70 -3.34 11.59 -35.23
CA ILE A 70 -3.58 12.53 -34.13
C ILE A 70 -4.29 11.83 -32.96
N GLY A 71 -5.29 11.01 -33.26
CA GLY A 71 -6.03 10.25 -32.25
C GLY A 71 -5.15 9.22 -31.54
N THR A 72 -4.27 8.51 -32.26
CA THR A 72 -3.29 7.60 -31.63
C THR A 72 -2.36 8.33 -30.66
N PHE A 73 -1.86 9.51 -31.04
CA PHE A 73 -0.99 10.32 -30.19
C PHE A 73 -1.69 10.85 -28.93
N ILE A 74 -2.90 11.39 -29.09
CA ILE A 74 -3.72 11.87 -27.96
C ILE A 74 -4.12 10.70 -27.05
N GLY A 75 -4.47 9.55 -27.62
CA GLY A 75 -4.79 8.33 -26.90
C GLY A 75 -3.61 7.84 -26.07
N PHE A 76 -2.40 7.82 -26.64
CA PHE A 76 -1.19 7.47 -25.92
C PHE A 76 -0.90 8.44 -24.76
N LEU A 77 -1.01 9.76 -24.98
CA LEU A 77 -0.80 10.75 -23.92
C LEU A 77 -1.82 10.64 -22.79
N CYS A 78 -3.11 10.47 -23.11
CA CYS A 78 -4.16 10.30 -22.10
C CYS A 78 -3.99 8.98 -21.33
N GLY A 79 -3.76 7.87 -22.04
CA GLY A 79 -3.51 6.57 -21.43
C GLY A 79 -2.27 6.60 -20.54
N GLY A 80 -1.18 7.19 -21.04
CA GLY A 80 0.07 7.38 -20.31
C GLY A 80 -0.10 8.23 -19.05
N ALA A 81 -0.80 9.37 -19.13
CA ALA A 81 -1.05 10.24 -17.97
C ALA A 81 -1.89 9.55 -16.88
N VAL A 82 -2.96 8.84 -17.28
CA VAL A 82 -3.80 8.08 -16.34
C VAL A 82 -3.01 6.95 -15.68
N SER A 83 -2.26 6.20 -16.47
CA SER A 83 -1.38 5.13 -16.00
C SER A 83 -0.30 5.65 -15.06
N PHE A 84 0.34 6.77 -15.38
CA PHE A 84 1.38 7.40 -14.57
C PHE A 84 0.82 7.87 -13.22
N TYR A 85 -0.32 8.56 -13.23
CA TYR A 85 -1.00 8.99 -12.00
C TYR A 85 -1.39 7.80 -11.11
N ALA A 86 -1.92 6.72 -11.69
CA ALA A 86 -2.26 5.50 -10.96
C ALA A 86 -1.02 4.86 -10.33
N THR A 87 0.09 4.81 -11.06
CA THR A 87 1.37 4.28 -10.59
C THR A 87 1.94 5.10 -9.44
N ILE A 88 1.99 6.43 -9.54
CA ILE A 88 2.47 7.30 -8.46
C ILE A 88 1.64 7.08 -7.19
N LYS A 89 0.31 7.09 -7.32
CA LYS A 89 -0.59 6.89 -6.18
C LYS A 89 -0.38 5.52 -5.53
N PHE A 90 -0.11 4.50 -6.33
CA PHE A 90 0.23 3.17 -5.83
C PHE A 90 1.57 3.17 -5.09
N ILE A 91 2.62 3.74 -5.67
CA ILE A 91 3.97 3.80 -5.09
C ILE A 91 3.98 4.52 -3.74
N ILE A 92 3.42 5.74 -3.69
CA ILE A 92 3.36 6.54 -2.44
C ILE A 92 2.70 5.73 -1.33
N ARG A 93 1.57 5.09 -1.65
CA ARG A 93 0.84 4.29 -0.67
C ARG A 93 1.62 3.06 -0.22
N ARG A 94 2.34 2.41 -1.13
CA ARG A 94 3.17 1.25 -0.81
C ARG A 94 4.30 1.65 0.12
N ILE A 95 5.02 2.73 -0.21
CA ILE A 95 6.09 3.29 0.63
C ILE A 95 5.58 3.62 2.04
N LEU A 96 4.38 4.19 2.20
CA LEU A 96 3.83 4.44 3.53
C LEU A 96 3.59 3.14 4.33
N TYR A 97 3.11 2.07 3.68
CA TYR A 97 2.91 0.79 4.36
C TYR A 97 4.23 0.08 4.69
N THR A 98 5.13 -0.09 3.71
CA THR A 98 6.42 -0.77 3.94
C THR A 98 7.34 0.07 4.81
N GLY A 99 7.41 1.38 4.60
CA GLY A 99 8.21 2.30 5.40
C GLY A 99 7.70 2.39 6.84
N GLY A 100 6.38 2.47 7.05
CA GLY A 100 5.81 2.45 8.40
C GLY A 100 6.06 1.14 9.14
N ALA A 101 5.93 0.00 8.45
CA ALA A 101 6.25 -1.31 9.04
C ALA A 101 7.75 -1.48 9.30
N TYR A 102 8.61 -0.97 8.43
CA TYR A 102 10.05 -0.96 8.63
C TYR A 102 10.43 -0.16 9.89
N MET A 103 9.92 1.08 10.02
CA MET A 103 10.14 1.91 11.20
C MET A 103 9.69 1.23 12.49
N LEU A 104 8.52 0.55 12.48
CA LEU A 104 8.07 -0.23 13.63
C LEU A 104 9.02 -1.39 13.95
N SER A 105 9.54 -2.07 12.93
CA SER A 105 10.45 -3.21 13.13
C SER A 105 11.81 -2.84 13.73
N ILE A 106 12.27 -1.60 13.49
CA ILE A 106 13.53 -1.08 14.05
C ILE A 106 13.32 -0.21 15.30
N ALA A 107 12.08 0.05 15.70
CA ALA A 107 11.77 0.89 16.86
C ALA A 107 12.21 0.25 18.19
N LEU A 108 12.33 -1.08 18.24
CA LEU A 108 12.91 -1.80 19.36
C LEU A 108 14.33 -2.23 18.98
N PHE A 109 15.33 -1.69 19.68
CA PHE A 109 16.73 -1.98 19.41
C PHE A 109 17.46 -2.38 20.70
N VAL A 110 18.56 -3.10 20.55
CA VAL A 110 19.38 -3.54 21.69
C VAL A 110 20.52 -2.54 21.88
N LYS A 111 20.62 -1.93 23.05
CA LYS A 111 21.73 -1.06 23.44
C LYS A 111 22.23 -1.50 24.81
N ASN A 112 23.53 -1.80 24.89
CA ASN A 112 24.19 -2.28 26.11
C ASN A 112 23.52 -3.53 26.73
N GLY A 113 23.05 -4.46 25.89
CA GLY A 113 22.41 -5.71 26.33
C GLY A 113 20.96 -5.57 26.83
N ALA A 114 20.41 -4.35 26.85
CA ALA A 114 19.01 -4.09 27.18
C ALA A 114 18.20 -3.67 25.94
N TYR A 115 16.93 -4.05 25.91
CA TYR A 115 15.99 -3.57 24.90
C TYR A 115 15.58 -2.13 25.21
N MET A 116 15.76 -1.23 24.26
CA MET A 116 15.37 0.17 24.36
C MET A 116 14.40 0.54 23.24
N TRP A 117 13.42 1.36 23.58
CA TRP A 117 12.39 1.83 22.66
C TRP A 117 12.77 3.19 22.08
N ASP A 118 12.74 3.31 20.76
CA ASP A 118 12.72 4.59 20.07
C ASP A 118 11.27 5.03 19.84
N TYR A 119 10.78 5.91 20.72
CA TYR A 119 9.42 6.43 20.63
C TYR A 119 9.17 7.28 19.37
N VAL A 120 10.22 7.85 18.77
CA VAL A 120 10.11 8.65 17.53
C VAL A 120 9.81 7.72 16.36
N LEU A 121 10.59 6.63 16.22
CA LEU A 121 10.36 5.63 15.18
C LEU A 121 9.02 4.91 15.36
N LEU A 122 8.64 4.64 16.60
CA LEU A 122 7.35 4.00 16.91
C LEU A 122 6.17 4.92 16.53
N GLY A 123 6.24 6.20 16.89
CA GLY A 123 5.23 7.20 16.55
C GLY A 123 5.11 7.43 15.04
N LEU A 124 6.24 7.62 14.35
CA LEU A 124 6.26 7.81 12.89
C LEU A 124 5.79 6.57 12.13
N GLY A 125 6.24 5.38 12.55
CA GLY A 125 5.83 4.11 11.94
C GLY A 125 4.32 3.89 12.07
N ALA A 126 3.76 4.12 13.25
CA ALA A 126 2.32 4.06 13.48
C ALA A 126 1.57 5.10 12.63
N ALA A 127 2.03 6.36 12.60
CA ALA A 127 1.42 7.42 11.82
C ALA A 127 1.39 7.08 10.31
N PHE A 128 2.48 6.55 9.75
CA PHE A 128 2.55 6.17 8.34
C PHE A 128 1.55 5.08 7.98
N ILE A 129 1.41 4.04 8.82
CA ILE A 129 0.41 2.99 8.61
C ILE A 129 -1.01 3.55 8.72
N VAL A 130 -1.27 4.40 9.71
CA VAL A 130 -2.58 5.05 9.92
C VAL A 130 -2.95 5.88 8.69
N ILE A 131 -2.07 6.77 8.22
CA ILE A 131 -2.28 7.59 7.02
C ILE A 131 -2.53 6.71 5.79
N ALA A 132 -1.79 5.62 5.62
CA ALA A 132 -1.97 4.69 4.52
C ALA A 132 -3.32 3.94 4.55
N VAL A 133 -3.86 3.68 5.75
CA VAL A 133 -5.20 3.10 5.94
C VAL A 133 -6.29 4.13 5.64
N PHE A 134 -6.17 5.36 6.13
CA PHE A 134 -7.21 6.38 5.96
C PHE A 134 -7.30 6.96 4.55
N THR A 135 -6.21 6.99 3.79
CA THR A 135 -6.21 7.34 2.35
C THR A 135 -7.06 6.39 1.49
N LYS A 136 -7.63 5.31 2.05
CA LYS A 136 -8.57 4.41 1.37
C LYS A 136 -10.00 4.99 1.26
N LYS A 137 -10.35 6.04 2.02
CA LYS A 137 -11.73 6.53 2.15
C LYS A 137 -11.99 7.70 1.17
N HIS A 138 -12.77 7.44 0.12
CA HIS A 138 -13.81 8.29 -0.49
C HIS A 138 -14.06 7.92 -1.97
N ARG A 139 -14.96 6.95 -2.20
CA ARG A 139 -15.68 6.79 -3.48
C ARG A 139 -17.10 6.28 -3.24
N LYS A 140 -17.79 6.85 -2.25
CA LYS A 140 -19.23 6.68 -2.02
C LYS A 140 -19.89 8.05 -2.01
N ALA A 141 -19.96 8.72 -3.17
CA ALA A 141 -20.71 9.98 -3.27
C ALA A 141 -21.28 10.29 -4.67
N SER A 142 -21.03 9.48 -5.72
CA SER A 142 -21.57 9.78 -7.06
C SER A 142 -22.77 8.94 -7.48
N VAL A 143 -23.18 7.93 -6.70
CA VAL A 143 -24.35 7.09 -7.04
C VAL A 143 -25.67 7.77 -6.67
N LYS A 144 -25.71 8.57 -5.58
CA LYS A 144 -26.94 9.24 -5.15
C LYS A 144 -27.36 10.46 -6.00
N PHE A 145 -26.47 11.04 -6.81
CA PHE A 145 -26.80 12.22 -7.61
C PHE A 145 -27.46 11.88 -8.97
N LYS A 146 -27.40 10.62 -9.41
CA LYS A 146 -28.13 10.18 -10.61
C LYS A 146 -29.59 9.83 -10.33
N GLU A 147 -29.92 9.36 -9.13
CA GLU A 147 -31.30 9.00 -8.78
C GLU A 147 -32.20 10.21 -8.45
N SER A 148 -31.65 11.35 -8.03
CA SER A 148 -32.46 12.56 -7.76
C SER A 148 -32.72 13.43 -9.00
N LYS A 149 -32.18 13.07 -10.17
CA LYS A 149 -32.50 13.72 -11.45
C LYS A 149 -33.44 12.90 -12.33
N GLN A 150 -33.90 11.75 -11.84
CA GLN A 150 -34.88 10.87 -12.51
C GLN A 150 -36.25 10.85 -11.80
N LYS A 151 -36.47 11.73 -10.83
CA LYS A 151 -37.79 12.06 -10.27
C LYS A 151 -38.06 13.54 -10.53
#